data_AF-A0A351Z6F8-F1
#
_entry.id   AF-A0A351Z6F8-F1
#
_cell.length_a   1.000
_cell.length_b   1.000
_cell.length_c   1.000
_cell.angle_alpha   90.00
_cell.angle_beta   90.00
_cell.angle_gamma   90.00
#
_symmetry.space_group_name_H-M   'P 1'
#
loop_
_entity.id
_entity.type
_entity.pdbx_description
1 polymer ?
#
loop_
_entity_poly.entity_id
_entity_poly.type
_entity_poly.pdbx_seq_one_letter_code
_entity_poly.pdbx_strand_id
1 'polypeptide(L)' 'MKVAIPMFKDRISPLFSTAPEALLVQTEGGRVCGSWKINLARLSPTERRVKFLGLGIEALFCGGIDEATRRWF' A
#
# COMPACT_ATOMS: atom_id res chain seq x y z
N MET A 1 -7.06 8.77 -8.90
CA MET A 1 -7.15 7.71 -7.89
C MET A 1 -5.75 7.24 -7.54
N LYS A 2 -5.44 7.06 -6.25
CA LYS A 2 -4.15 6.52 -5.79
C LYS A 2 -4.33 5.14 -5.17
N VAL A 3 -3.67 4.16 -5.76
CA VAL A 3 -3.72 2.75 -5.34
C VAL A 3 -2.39 2.37 -4.71
N ALA A 4 -2.42 1.59 -3.63
CA ALA A 4 -1.25 0.96 -3.06
C ALA A 4 -1.28 -0.56 -3.28
N ILE A 5 -0.15 -1.12 -3.70
CA ILE A 5 0.05 -2.54 -3.90
C ILE A 5 1.27 -2.96 -3.07
N PRO A 6 1.08 -3.68 -1.95
CA PRO A 6 2.18 -4.10 -1.09
C PRO A 6 3.03 -5.13 -1.84
N MET A 7 4.35 -4.95 -1.86
CA MET A 7 5.25 -5.84 -2.59
C MET A 7 6.22 -6.54 -1.66
N PHE A 8 6.62 -7.74 -2.07
CA PHE A 8 7.77 -8.47 -1.56
C PHE A 8 8.61 -8.88 -2.75
N LYS A 9 9.75 -8.20 -2.95
CA LYS A 9 10.59 -8.34 -4.13
C LYS A 9 9.82 -7.96 -5.41
N ASP A 10 9.61 -8.91 -6.29
CA ASP A 10 8.95 -8.80 -7.60
C ASP A 10 7.48 -9.23 -7.57
N ARG A 11 6.94 -9.61 -6.40
CA ARG A 11 5.57 -10.11 -6.26
C ARG A 11 4.74 -9.29 -5.28
N ILE A 12 3.41 -9.38 -5.41
CA ILE A 12 2.48 -8.85 -4.40
C ILE A 12 2.72 -9.61 -3.10
N SER A 13 2.84 -8.88 -1.99
CA SER A 13 3.03 -9.47 -0.67
C SER A 13 1.77 -10.27 -0.28
N PRO A 14 1.92 -11.50 0.25
CA PRO A 14 0.79 -12.30 0.73
C PRO A 14 0.01 -11.63 1.87
N LEU A 15 0.67 -10.80 2.67
CA LEU A 15 0.06 -10.07 3.78
C LEU A 15 0.52 -8.61 3.75
N PHE A 16 -0.42 -7.68 3.86
CA PHE A 16 -0.13 -6.26 3.86
C PHE A 16 0.82 -5.87 4.98
N SER A 17 0.47 -6.20 6.23
CA SER A 17 1.13 -5.69 7.44
C SER A 17 2.62 -6.04 7.54
N THR A 18 3.08 -7.06 6.81
CA THR A 18 4.48 -7.50 6.78
C THR A 18 5.25 -7.08 5.52
N ALA A 19 4.59 -6.46 4.53
CA ALA A 19 5.22 -6.11 3.26
C ALA A 19 6.34 -5.07 3.42
N PRO A 20 7.59 -5.31 2.98
CA PRO A 20 8.69 -4.37 3.19
C PRO A 20 8.60 -3.09 2.34
N GLU A 21 7.75 -3.09 1.31
CA GLU A 21 7.58 -1.97 0.38
C GLU A 21 6.14 -1.97 -0.17
N ALA A 22 5.73 -0.87 -0.79
CA ALA A 22 4.53 -0.83 -1.61
C ALA A 22 4.79 -0.07 -2.91
N LEU A 23 4.21 -0.56 -4.00
CA LEU A 23 4.07 0.17 -5.25
C LEU A 23 2.85 1.06 -5.14
N LEU A 24 3.05 2.37 -5.29
CA LEU A 24 1.97 3.32 -5.45
C LEU A 24 1.72 3.54 -6.93
N VAL A 25 0.44 3.55 -7.31
CA VAL A 25 -0.01 3.76 -8.68
C VAL A 25 -1.01 4.91 -8.67
N GLN A 26 -0.69 5.97 -9.40
CA GLN A 26 -1.63 7.05 -9.68
C GLN A 26 -2.35 6.75 -11.00
N THR A 27 -3.67 6.81 -10.98
CA THR A 27 -4.51 6.65 -12.16
C THR A 27 -5.44 7.84 -12.37
N GLU A 28 -5.64 8.19 -13.64
CA GLU A 28 -6.56 9.23 -14.09
C GLU A 28 -7.29 8.73 -15.34
N GLY A 29 -8.62 8.81 -15.35
CA GLY A 29 -9.43 8.34 -16.50
C GLY A 29 -9.19 6.86 -16.86
N GLY A 30 -8.90 5.99 -15.88
CA GLY A 30 -8.62 4.57 -16.10
C GLY A 30 -7.22 4.26 -16.63
N ARG A 31 -6.34 5.25 -16.77
CA ARG A 31 -4.95 5.06 -17.20
C ARG A 31 -3.98 5.30 -16.06
N VAL A 32 -2.88 4.55 -16.04
CA VAL A 32 -1.76 4.80 -15.13
C VAL A 32 -1.00 6.03 -15.61
N CYS A 33 -0.93 7.07 -14.79
CA CYS A 33 -0.18 8.29 -15.08
C CYS A 33 1.11 8.40 -14.26
N GLY A 34 1.31 7.54 -13.26
CA GLY A 34 2.57 7.47 -12.52
C GLY A 34 2.63 6.28 -11.56
N SER A 35 3.84 5.84 -11.26
CA SER A 35 4.06 4.82 -10.24
C SER A 35 5.41 4.98 -9.56
N TRP A 36 5.46 4.76 -8.25
CA TRP A 36 6.70 4.79 -7.50
C TRP A 36 6.63 3.84 -6.31
N LYS A 37 7.79 3.34 -5.88
CA LYS A 37 7.89 2.47 -4.71
C LYS A 37 8.10 3.30 -3.45
N ILE A 38 7.45 2.90 -2.37
CA ILE A 38 7.69 3.42 -1.03
C ILE A 38 8.25 2.32 -0.13
N ASN A 39 9.22 2.66 0.70
CA ASN A 39 9.74 1.76 1.72
C ASN A 39 8.77 1.72 2.93
N LEU A 40 8.44 0.51 3.37
CA LEU A 40 7.61 0.23 4.55
C LEU A 40 8.33 -0.63 5.59
N ALA A 41 9.58 -1.02 5.31
CA ALA A 41 10.40 -1.81 6.21
C ALA A 41 10.61 -1.02 7.51
N ARG A 42 10.52 -1.73 8.63
CA ARG A 42 10.70 -1.20 9.99
C ARG A 42 9.68 -0.15 10.44
N LEU A 43 8.63 0.12 9.64
CA LEU A 43 7.51 0.92 10.12
C LEU A 43 6.67 0.09 11.10
N SER A 44 6.39 0.66 12.26
CA SER A 44 5.35 0.16 13.15
C SER A 44 3.98 0.22 12.45
N PRO A 45 2.98 -0.54 12.95
CA PRO A 45 1.61 -0.45 12.43
C PRO A 45 1.06 0.98 12.41
N THR A 46 1.35 1.77 13.45
CA THR A 46 0.91 3.17 13.55
C THR A 46 1.57 4.06 12.50
N GLU A 47 2.89 3.99 12.34
CA GLU A 47 3.62 4.80 11.34
C GLU A 47 3.16 4.44 9.92
N ARG A 48 2.94 3.15 9.66
CA ARG A 48 2.40 2.68 8.40
C ARG A 48 1.00 3.26 8.14
N ARG A 49 0.10 3.24 9.12
CA ARG A 49 -1.23 3.85 9.01
C ARG A 49 -1.13 5.34 8.66
N VAL A 50 -0.35 6.09 9.43
CA VAL A 50 -0.15 7.54 9.20
C VAL A 50 0.39 7.80 7.80
N LYS A 51 1.37 7.01 7.35
CA LYS A 51 1.94 7.12 6.01
C LYS A 51 0.90 6.87 4.92
N PHE A 52 0.11 5.80 5.02
CA PHE A 52 -0.92 5.47 4.03
C PHE A 52 -2.04 6.51 3.97
N LEU A 53 -2.55 6.95 5.12
CA LEU A 53 -3.57 7.98 5.19
C LEU A 53 -3.05 9.33 4.68
N GLY A 54 -1.83 9.73 5.06
CA GLY A 54 -1.20 10.98 4.61
C GLY A 54 -0.87 11.00 3.11
N LEU A 55 -0.68 9.84 2.49
CA LEU A 55 -0.50 9.72 1.05
C LEU A 55 -1.82 9.82 0.27
N GLY A 56 -2.98 9.77 0.94
CA GLY A 56 -4.29 9.74 0.29
C GLY A 56 -4.49 8.49 -0.55
N ILE A 57 -4.11 7.32 -0.02
CA ILE A 57 -4.37 6.03 -0.68
C ILE A 57 -5.88 5.76 -0.64
N GLU A 58 -6.48 5.59 -1.81
CA GLU A 58 -7.93 5.36 -1.97
C GLU A 58 -8.27 3.87 -2.08
N ALA A 59 -7.33 3.04 -2.54
CA ALA A 59 -7.52 1.59 -2.57
C ALA A 59 -6.21 0.84 -2.26
N LEU A 60 -6.37 -0.30 -1.59
CA LEU A 60 -5.29 -1.24 -1.28
C LEU A 60 -5.56 -2.57 -1.98
N PHE A 61 -4.69 -2.97 -2.90
CA PHE A 61 -4.74 -4.30 -3.51
C PHE A 61 -3.67 -5.18 -2.89
N CYS A 62 -4.08 -6.20 -2.14
CA CYS A 62 -3.17 -7.06 -1.38
C CYS A 62 -3.63 -8.53 -1.40
N GLY A 63 -2.68 -9.46 -1.14
CA GLY A 63 -3.02 -10.88 -1.00
C GLY A 63 -3.82 -11.19 0.26
N GLY A 64 -3.60 -10.42 1.33
CA GLY A 64 -4.23 -10.61 2.63
C GLY A 64 -4.07 -9.39 3.52
N ILE A 65 -5.03 -9.21 4.43
CA ILE A 65 -5.08 -8.10 5.36
C ILE A 65 -5.61 -8.61 6.71
N ASP A 66 -4.96 -8.22 7.80
CA ASP A 66 -5.47 -8.48 9.15
C ASP A 66 -6.62 -7.53 9.52
N GLU A 67 -7.41 -7.91 10.51
CA GLU A 67 -8.61 -7.15 10.91
C GLU A 67 -8.28 -5.73 11.39
N ALA A 68 -7.18 -5.56 12.13
CA ALA A 68 -6.78 -4.27 12.67
C ALA A 68 -6.46 -3.27 11.54
N THR A 69 -5.79 -3.73 10.49
CA THR A 69 -5.48 -2.94 9.31
C THR A 69 -6.70 -2.72 8.43
N ARG A 70 -7.57 -3.72 8.28
CA ARG A 70 -8.76 -3.61 7.42
C ARG A 70 -9.65 -2.43 7.79
N ARG A 71 -9.67 -2.02 9.06
CA ARG A 71 -10.43 -0.86 9.58
C ARG A 71 -9.90 0.50 9.11
N TRP A 72 -8.80 0.56 8.35
CA TRP A 72 -8.23 1.83 7.85
C TRP A 72 -8.83 2.27 6.51
N PHE A 73 -9.49 1.35 5.80
CA PHE A 73 -10.07 1.51 4.47
C PHE A 73 -11.57 1.21 4.53
#